data_AF-A0AA51JI63-F1
#
_entry.id   AF-A0AA51JI63-F1
#
_cell.length_a   1.000
_cell.length_b   1.000
_cell.length_c   1.000
_cell.angle_alpha   90.00
_cell.angle_beta   90.00
_cell.angle_gamma   90.00
#
_symmetry.space_group_name_H-M   'P 1'
#
loop_
_entity.id
_entity.type
_entity.pdbx_description
1 polymer ?
#
loop_
_entity_poly.entity_id
_entity_poly.type
_entity_poly.pdbx_seq_one_letter_code
_entity_poly.pdbx_strand_id
1 'polypeptide(L)'
;KVLQTKRNKINRLKEYNCEAEKRKSFEQKMPDDFKRKYAAVVTDLERINLDMQEYIDKIQAFCQQIAPGPSLAARLAPSQLREKCNEEASLIVEKNNNGSLQNPKVIELITDLTALMLQVKSLSDSNKNAYELSVLQGTMD
;
A
#
# COMPACT_ATOMS: atom_id res chain seq x y z
N LYS A 1 -20.25 5.55 -4.39
CA LYS A 1 -20.56 6.92 -4.88
C LYS A 1 -19.32 7.82 -4.86
N VAL A 2 -18.67 8.06 -3.72
CA VAL A 2 -17.47 8.95 -3.59
C VAL A 2 -16.30 8.52 -4.49
N LEU A 3 -16.00 7.21 -4.56
CA LEU A 3 -14.98 6.66 -5.47
C LEU A 3 -15.22 7.02 -6.95
N GLN A 4 -16.47 6.98 -7.39
CA GLN A 4 -16.83 7.33 -8.77
C GLN A 4 -16.64 8.83 -9.02
N THR A 5 -17.04 9.67 -8.06
CA THR A 5 -16.81 11.12 -8.14
C THR A 5 -15.32 11.46 -8.21
N LYS A 6 -14.49 10.83 -7.36
CA LYS A 6 -13.03 10.99 -7.38
C LYS A 6 -12.44 10.58 -8.73
N ARG A 7 -12.87 9.44 -9.27
CA ARG A 7 -12.44 8.95 -10.59
C ARG A 7 -12.76 9.96 -11.70
N ASN A 8 -13.95 10.53 -11.70
CA ASN A 8 -14.34 11.54 -12.68
C ASN A 8 -13.47 12.81 -12.56
N LYS A 9 -13.17 13.27 -11.34
CA LYS A 9 -12.30 14.43 -11.10
C LYS A 9 -10.85 14.18 -11.53
N ILE A 10 -10.32 12.96 -11.30
CA ILE A 10 -8.99 12.56 -11.79
C ILE A 10 -8.94 12.59 -13.31
N ASN A 11 -9.96 12.05 -13.99
CA ASN A 11 -10.02 12.10 -15.45
C ASN A 11 -10.05 13.54 -15.96
N ARG A 12 -10.82 14.42 -15.31
CA ARG A 12 -10.85 15.84 -15.65
C ARG A 12 -9.50 16.54 -15.44
N LEU A 13 -8.79 16.21 -14.35
CA LEU A 13 -7.46 16.74 -14.10
C LEU A 13 -6.45 16.28 -15.17
N LYS A 14 -6.55 15.02 -15.62
CA LYS A 14 -5.75 14.50 -16.74
C LYS A 14 -6.01 15.27 -18.04
N GLU A 15 -7.28 15.54 -18.37
CA GLU A 15 -7.64 16.35 -19.54
C GLU A 15 -7.00 17.75 -19.46
N TYR A 16 -7.07 18.39 -18.29
CA TYR A 16 -6.43 19.69 -18.09
C TYR A 16 -4.91 19.63 -18.18
N ASN A 17 -4.26 18.58 -17.66
CA ASN A 17 -2.81 18.40 -17.84
C ASN A 17 -2.44 18.31 -19.32
N CYS A 18 -3.16 17.50 -20.10
CA CYS A 18 -2.94 17.41 -21.55
C CYS A 18 -3.12 18.77 -22.26
N GLU A 19 -4.17 19.54 -21.91
CA GLU A 19 -4.38 20.88 -22.48
C GLU A 19 -3.24 21.83 -22.09
N ALA A 20 -2.78 21.77 -20.84
CA ALA A 20 -1.69 22.60 -20.34
C ALA A 20 -0.35 22.28 -21.01
N GLU A 21 -0.03 21.00 -21.17
CA GLU A 21 1.16 20.52 -21.89
C GLU A 21 1.14 21.00 -23.35
N LYS A 22 0.00 20.87 -24.03
CA LYS A 22 -0.17 21.35 -25.41
C LYS A 22 0.03 22.86 -25.50
N ARG A 23 -0.55 23.66 -24.61
CA ARG A 23 -0.35 25.12 -24.61
C ARG A 23 1.11 25.48 -24.37
N LYS A 24 1.76 24.79 -23.42
CA LYS A 24 3.17 24.98 -23.08
C LYS A 24 4.09 24.66 -24.27
N SER A 25 3.80 23.62 -25.05
CA SER A 25 4.60 23.27 -26.24
C SER A 25 4.53 24.32 -27.35
N PHE A 26 3.47 25.14 -27.37
CA PHE A 26 3.32 26.28 -28.28
C PHE A 26 3.67 27.63 -27.63
N GLU A 27 4.33 27.62 -26.46
CA GLU A 27 4.68 28.82 -25.68
C GLU A 27 3.50 29.76 -25.38
N GLN A 28 2.28 29.21 -25.35
CA GLN A 28 1.07 29.98 -25.10
C GLN A 28 0.92 30.28 -23.61
N LYS A 29 0.57 31.53 -23.29
CA LYS A 29 0.24 31.91 -21.91
C LYS A 29 -1.00 31.16 -21.43
N MET A 30 -0.95 30.71 -20.18
CA MET A 30 -2.08 30.04 -19.53
C MET A 30 -3.14 31.07 -19.11
N PRO A 31 -4.40 30.97 -19.59
CA PRO A 31 -5.47 31.87 -19.17
C PRO A 31 -5.79 31.73 -17.69
N ASP A 32 -6.15 32.82 -17.03
CA ASP A 32 -6.47 32.78 -15.60
C ASP A 32 -7.75 31.99 -15.30
N ASP A 33 -8.73 31.99 -16.21
CA ASP A 33 -9.91 31.12 -16.11
C ASP A 33 -9.54 29.63 -16.09
N PHE A 34 -8.56 29.23 -16.91
CA PHE A 34 -8.05 27.86 -16.88
C PHE A 34 -7.39 27.54 -15.55
N LYS A 35 -6.51 28.42 -15.04
CA LYS A 35 -5.84 28.22 -13.74
C LYS A 35 -6.86 28.09 -12.61
N ARG A 36 -7.92 28.91 -12.61
CA ARG A 36 -9.01 28.83 -11.63
C ARG A 36 -9.74 27.49 -11.69
N LYS A 37 -10.12 27.03 -12.89
CA LYS A 37 -10.77 25.72 -13.10
C LYS A 37 -9.89 24.55 -12.68
N TYR A 38 -8.59 24.63 -12.99
CA TYR A 38 -7.60 23.64 -12.57
C TYR A 38 -7.49 23.57 -11.06
N ALA A 39 -7.28 24.72 -10.40
CA ALA A 39 -7.18 24.82 -8.95
C ALA A 39 -8.43 24.27 -8.25
N ALA A 40 -9.63 24.62 -8.75
CA ALA A 40 -10.88 24.09 -8.21
C ALA A 40 -10.96 22.56 -8.25
N VAL A 41 -10.51 21.92 -9.34
CA VAL A 41 -10.47 20.45 -9.43
C VAL A 41 -9.49 19.84 -8.42
N VAL A 42 -8.32 20.46 -8.24
CA VAL A 42 -7.32 20.01 -7.26
C VAL A 42 -7.85 20.13 -5.83
N THR A 43 -8.45 21.28 -5.48
CA THR A 43 -9.06 21.49 -4.16
C THR A 43 -10.21 20.53 -3.90
N ASP A 44 -11.06 20.28 -4.89
CA ASP A 44 -12.14 19.29 -4.77
C ASP A 44 -11.57 17.88 -4.54
N LEU A 45 -10.49 17.51 -5.22
CA LEU A 45 -9.82 16.22 -5.04
C LEU A 45 -9.23 16.09 -3.63
N GLU A 46 -8.63 17.14 -3.10
CA GLU A 46 -8.12 17.18 -1.73
C GLU A 46 -9.25 16.97 -0.71
N ARG A 47 -10.36 17.70 -0.86
CA ARG A 47 -11.53 17.52 0.00
C ARG A 47 -12.08 16.10 -0.05
N ILE A 48 -12.22 15.55 -1.26
CA ILE A 48 -12.69 14.16 -1.43
C ILE A 48 -11.73 13.16 -0.74
N ASN A 49 -10.43 13.42 -0.74
CA ASN A 49 -9.46 12.56 -0.05
C ASN A 49 -9.65 12.60 1.46
N LEU A 50 -9.86 13.80 2.04
CA LEU A 50 -10.13 13.96 3.47
C LEU A 50 -11.43 13.24 3.87
N ASP A 51 -12.51 13.47 3.13
CA ASP A 51 -13.80 12.81 3.38
C ASP A 51 -13.68 11.28 3.27
N MET A 52 -12.92 10.79 2.28
CA MET A 52 -12.66 9.36 2.13
C MET A 52 -11.90 8.76 3.30
N GLN A 53 -10.90 9.47 3.82
CA GLN A 53 -10.15 9.02 4.98
C GLN A 53 -11.08 8.88 6.18
N GLU A 54 -11.93 9.89 6.43
CA GLU A 54 -12.92 9.84 7.51
C GLU A 54 -13.89 8.65 7.37
N TYR A 55 -14.33 8.34 6.14
CA TYR A 55 -15.16 7.15 5.89
C TYR A 55 -14.41 5.85 6.15
N ILE A 56 -13.14 5.76 5.75
CA ILE A 56 -12.31 4.57 6.00
C ILE A 56 -12.15 4.36 7.50
N ASP A 57 -11.81 5.41 8.25
CA ASP A 57 -11.63 5.36 9.70
C ASP A 57 -12.91 4.87 10.39
N LYS A 58 -14.08 5.38 9.98
CA LYS A 58 -15.39 4.93 10.50
C LYS A 58 -15.69 3.48 10.15
N ILE A 59 -15.43 3.07 8.90
CA ILE A 59 -15.63 1.68 8.47
C ILE A 59 -14.74 0.74 9.29
N GLN A 60 -13.48 1.10 9.51
CA GLN A 60 -12.56 0.33 10.35
C GLN A 60 -13.08 0.20 11.78
N ALA A 61 -13.56 1.29 12.38
CA ALA A 61 -14.17 1.28 13.71
C ALA A 61 -15.42 0.38 13.80
N PHE A 62 -16.29 0.41 12.78
CA PHE A 62 -17.45 -0.49 12.73
C PHE A 62 -17.05 -1.95 12.52
N CYS A 63 -16.05 -2.22 11.68
CA CYS A 63 -15.52 -3.56 11.49
C CYS A 63 -14.99 -4.14 12.81
N GLN A 64 -14.34 -3.34 13.66
CA GLN A 64 -13.90 -3.76 14.99
C GLN A 64 -15.06 -4.11 15.94
N GLN A 65 -16.17 -3.36 15.86
CA GLN A 65 -17.35 -3.59 16.71
C GLN A 65 -18.14 -4.84 16.28
N ILE A 66 -18.28 -5.08 14.98
CA ILE A 66 -19.10 -6.16 14.43
C ILE A 66 -18.34 -7.50 14.42
N ALA A 67 -17.03 -7.46 14.22
CA ALA A 67 -16.15 -8.62 14.30
C ALA A 67 -15.02 -8.31 15.28
N PRO A 68 -15.20 -8.59 16.59
CA PRO A 68 -14.12 -8.49 17.57
C PRO A 68 -13.08 -9.60 17.28
N GLY A 69 -12.15 -9.28 16.38
CA GLY A 69 -11.10 -10.12 15.83
C GLY A 69 -10.56 -9.49 14.54
N PRO A 70 -9.37 -9.83 14.04
CA PRO A 70 -8.88 -9.28 12.78
C PRO A 70 -9.92 -9.59 11.70
N SER A 71 -10.46 -8.55 11.04
CA SER A 71 -11.38 -8.71 9.91
C SER A 71 -10.77 -9.69 8.90
N LEU A 72 -11.56 -10.43 8.11
CA LEU A 72 -10.99 -11.37 7.14
C LEU A 72 -9.94 -10.70 6.23
N ALA A 73 -10.14 -9.44 5.83
CA ALA A 73 -9.16 -8.65 5.10
C ALA A 73 -7.90 -8.31 5.94
N ALA A 74 -8.07 -7.96 7.22
CA ALA A 74 -6.95 -7.74 8.16
C ALA A 74 -6.26 -9.05 8.61
N ARG A 75 -6.87 -10.22 8.36
CA ARG A 75 -6.27 -11.54 8.59
C ARG A 75 -5.54 -12.04 7.34
N LEU A 76 -6.08 -11.76 6.15
CA LEU A 76 -5.48 -12.11 4.87
C LEU A 76 -4.21 -11.28 4.59
N ALA A 77 -4.17 -10.00 4.97
CA ALA A 77 -2.99 -9.17 4.76
C ALA A 77 -1.73 -9.67 5.51
N PRO A 78 -1.79 -10.01 6.81
CA PRO A 78 -0.68 -10.67 7.50
C PRO A 78 -0.34 -12.05 6.91
N SER A 79 -1.33 -12.91 6.64
CA SER A 79 -1.01 -14.25 6.12
C SER A 79 -0.35 -14.21 4.73
N GLN A 80 -0.82 -13.31 3.85
CA GLN A 80 -0.25 -13.11 2.51
C GLN A 80 1.15 -12.48 2.57
N LEU A 81 1.36 -11.51 3.46
CA LEU A 81 2.68 -10.91 3.66
C LEU A 81 3.67 -11.95 4.19
N ARG A 82 3.25 -12.79 5.15
CA ARG A 82 4.07 -13.87 5.70
C ARG A 82 4.46 -14.88 4.63
N GLU A 83 3.49 -15.35 3.84
CA GLU A 83 3.72 -16.29 2.74
C GLU A 83 4.71 -15.71 1.72
N LYS A 84 4.50 -14.47 1.27
CA LYS A 84 5.41 -13.79 0.36
C LYS A 84 6.82 -13.64 0.93
N CYS A 85 6.96 -13.25 2.20
CA CYS A 85 8.26 -13.13 2.84
C CYS A 85 8.96 -14.49 3.01
N ASN A 86 8.22 -15.56 3.25
CA ASN A 86 8.77 -16.92 3.32
C ASN A 86 9.26 -17.41 1.95
N GLU A 87 8.50 -17.16 0.88
CA GLU A 87 8.91 -17.47 -0.50
C GLU A 87 10.19 -16.71 -0.88
N GLU A 88 10.23 -15.40 -0.61
CA GLU A 88 11.39 -14.57 -0.90
C GLU A 88 12.62 -14.99 -0.07
N ALA A 89 12.42 -15.30 1.22
CA ALA A 89 13.48 -15.80 2.08
C ALA A 89 14.05 -17.13 1.56
N SER A 90 13.20 -18.06 1.13
CA SER A 90 13.62 -19.34 0.57
C SER A 90 14.50 -19.15 -0.66
N LEU A 91 14.11 -18.24 -1.57
CA LEU A 91 14.91 -17.91 -2.76
C LEU A 91 16.24 -17.25 -2.41
N ILE A 92 16.27 -16.38 -1.40
CA ILE A 92 17.51 -15.74 -0.92
C ILE A 92 18.44 -16.81 -0.35
N VAL A 93 17.94 -17.69 0.53
CA VAL A 93 18.75 -18.73 1.17
C VAL A 93 19.27 -19.71 0.13
N GLU A 94 18.42 -20.19 -0.79
CA GLU A 94 18.82 -21.09 -1.87
C GLU A 94 19.93 -20.49 -2.73
N LYS A 95 19.76 -19.23 -3.17
CA LYS A 95 20.74 -18.52 -3.99
C LYS A 95 22.09 -18.31 -3.29
N ASN A 96 22.10 -18.14 -1.96
CA ASN A 96 23.31 -17.85 -1.21
C ASN A 96 23.98 -19.08 -0.60
N ASN A 97 23.26 -20.20 -0.42
CA ASN A 97 23.78 -21.40 0.22
C ASN A 97 24.90 -22.06 -0.62
N ASN A 98 24.81 -22.03 -1.96
CA ASN A 98 25.81 -22.59 -2.89
C ASN A 98 26.28 -24.02 -2.54
N GLY A 99 25.40 -24.82 -1.92
CA GLY A 99 25.71 -26.18 -1.46
C GLY A 99 26.62 -26.28 -0.22
N SER A 100 26.94 -25.17 0.45
CA SER A 100 27.80 -25.16 1.64
C SER A 100 27.10 -25.72 2.88
N LEU A 101 25.82 -25.42 3.07
CA LEU A 101 24.98 -25.97 4.13
C LEU A 101 24.15 -27.11 3.57
N GLN A 102 24.26 -28.26 4.22
CA GLN A 102 23.53 -29.49 3.88
C GLN A 102 22.58 -29.92 5.00
N ASN A 103 22.69 -29.29 6.18
CA ASN A 103 21.83 -29.62 7.31
C ASN A 103 20.47 -28.95 7.12
N PRO A 104 19.38 -29.71 6.91
CA PRO A 104 18.07 -29.14 6.62
C PRO A 104 17.54 -28.26 7.75
N LYS A 105 17.82 -28.59 9.01
CA LYS A 105 17.40 -27.78 10.17
C LYS A 105 18.08 -26.42 10.22
N VAL A 106 19.33 -26.36 9.77
CA VAL A 106 20.09 -25.09 9.73
C VAL A 106 19.60 -24.23 8.57
N ILE A 107 19.29 -24.84 7.43
CA ILE A 107 18.72 -24.14 6.27
C ILE A 107 17.33 -23.58 6.60
N GLU A 108 16.48 -24.37 7.26
CA GLU A 108 15.16 -23.96 7.74
C GLU A 108 15.27 -22.76 8.70
N LEU A 109 16.11 -22.87 9.75
CA LEU A 109 16.32 -21.77 10.69
C LEU A 109 16.81 -20.47 10.01
N ILE A 110 17.73 -20.57 9.05
CA ILE A 110 18.23 -19.40 8.31
C ILE A 110 17.11 -18.81 7.44
N THR A 111 16.26 -19.66 6.85
CA THR A 111 15.09 -19.23 6.07
C THR A 111 14.09 -18.49 6.94
N ASP A 112 13.75 -19.01 8.11
CA ASP A 112 12.82 -18.39 9.04
C ASP A 112 13.33 -17.04 9.55
N LEU A 113 14.62 -16.96 9.90
CA LEU A 113 15.27 -15.70 10.32
C LEU A 113 15.30 -14.68 9.18
N THR A 114 15.53 -15.13 7.94
CA THR A 114 15.51 -14.27 6.75
C THR A 114 14.09 -13.75 6.48
N ALA A 115 13.08 -14.61 6.59
CA ALA A 115 11.68 -14.23 6.44
C ALA A 115 11.26 -13.22 7.51
N LEU A 116 11.66 -13.44 8.76
CA LEU A 116 11.41 -12.52 9.87
C LEU A 116 12.01 -11.13 9.60
N MET A 117 13.24 -11.07 9.08
CA MET A 117 13.88 -9.80 8.69
C MET A 117 13.10 -9.08 7.57
N LEU A 118 12.62 -9.80 6.56
CA LEU A 118 11.83 -9.23 5.46
C LEU A 118 10.47 -8.71 5.95
N GLN A 119 9.84 -9.42 6.87
CA GLN A 119 8.59 -8.99 7.52
C GLN A 119 8.83 -7.70 8.31
N VAL A 120 9.86 -7.65 9.16
CA VAL A 120 10.21 -6.43 9.93
C VAL A 120 10.50 -5.24 9.01
N LYS A 121 11.22 -5.45 7.90
CA LYS A 121 11.47 -4.40 6.90
C LYS A 121 10.17 -3.88 6.29
N SER A 122 9.27 -4.79 5.90
CA SER A 122 7.98 -4.41 5.31
C SER A 122 7.11 -3.60 6.28
N LEU A 123 7.17 -3.93 7.58
CA LEU A 123 6.48 -3.19 8.65
C LEU A 123 7.12 -1.83 8.97
N SER A 124 8.43 -1.68 8.77
CA SER A 124 9.10 -0.40 8.98
C SER A 124 8.81 0.61 7.85
N ASP A 125 8.52 0.10 6.65
CA ASP A 125 8.19 0.91 5.48
C ASP A 125 6.70 1.31 5.42
N SER A 126 5.82 0.64 6.18
CA SER A 126 4.39 0.94 6.28
C SER A 126 4.08 1.95 7.41
N ASN A 127 3.06 2.80 7.20
CA ASN A 127 2.57 3.72 8.23
C ASN A 127 1.81 2.92 9.32
N LYS A 128 2.58 2.43 10.29
CA LYS A 128 2.24 1.75 11.56
C LYS A 128 0.73 1.56 11.82
N ASN A 129 0.24 0.35 11.58
CA ASN A 129 -0.99 -0.17 12.17
C ASN A 129 -0.66 -1.36 13.10
N ALA A 130 -1.14 -1.35 14.35
CA ALA A 130 -0.79 -2.35 15.37
C ALA A 130 -1.17 -3.78 14.98
N TYR A 131 -2.11 -3.96 14.06
CA TYR A 131 -2.52 -5.27 13.54
C TYR A 131 -1.48 -5.92 12.64
N GLU A 132 -0.57 -5.16 12.02
CA GLU A 132 0.43 -5.71 11.10
C GLU A 132 1.51 -6.51 11.85
N LEU A 133 1.70 -6.28 13.16
CA LEU A 133 2.60 -7.07 14.01
C LEU A 133 2.21 -8.55 14.11
N SER A 134 0.95 -8.89 13.83
CA SER A 134 0.50 -10.28 13.79
C SER A 134 1.17 -11.10 12.67
N VAL A 135 1.80 -10.45 11.68
CA VAL A 135 2.57 -11.13 10.62
C VAL A 135 3.80 -11.86 11.18
N LEU A 136 4.36 -11.35 12.28
CA LEU A 136 5.56 -11.92 12.91
C LEU A 136 5.23 -13.19 13.72
N GLN A 137 3.95 -13.37 14.07
CA GLN A 137 3.51 -14.50 14.87
C GLN A 137 3.46 -15.78 14.00
N GLY A 138 4.18 -16.82 14.42
CA GLY A 138 4.27 -18.10 13.69
C GLY A 138 5.21 -18.11 12.49
N THR A 139 6.19 -17.20 12.43
CA THR A 139 7.30 -17.24 11.45
C THR A 139 8.39 -18.24 11.86
N MET A 140 8.42 -18.68 13.12
CA MET A 140 9.42 -19.61 13.67
C MET A 140 8.76 -20.73 14.49
N ASP A 141 7.48 -21.01 14.24
CA ASP A 141 6.73 -22.13 14.86
C ASP A 141 6.93 -23.41 14.04
#